data_AF-A0A2V6A7W8-F1
#
_entry.id   AF-A0A2V6A7W8-F1
#
_cell.length_a   1.000
_cell.length_b   1.000
_cell.length_c   1.000
_cell.angle_alpha   90.00
_cell.angle_beta   90.00
_cell.angle_gamma   90.00
#
_symmetry.space_group_name_H-M   'P 1'
#
loop_
_entity.id
_entity.type
_entity.pdbx_description
1 polymer ?
#
loop_
_entity_poly.entity_id
_entity_poly.type
_entity_poly.pdbx_seq_one_letter_code
_entity_poly.pdbx_strand_id
1 'polypeptide(L)' 'MIVITQPNATEEQIQRIVTRVREFGLEAQISRGASRVIIGVIGPEALL' A
#
# COMPACT_ATOMS: atom_id res chain seq x y z
N MET A 1 7.57 5.34 2.76
CA MET A 1 6.24 6.03 2.74
C MET A 1 5.18 5.10 3.33
N ILE A 2 4.07 5.61 3.88
CA ILE A 2 2.92 4.80 4.30
C ILE A 2 1.64 5.25 3.58
N VAL A 3 0.80 4.29 3.20
CA VAL A 3 -0.54 4.54 2.66
C VAL A 3 -1.57 3.99 3.63
N ILE A 4 -2.53 4.82 4.04
CA ILE A 4 -3.63 4.42 4.91
C ILE A 4 -4.90 4.41 4.07
N THR A 5 -5.58 3.26 4.01
CA THR A 5 -6.80 3.15 3.21
C THR A 5 -8.01 3.81 3.89
N GLN A 6 -9.07 4.03 3.11
CA GLN A 6 -10.40 4.28 3.67
C GLN A 6 -10.89 3.03 4.44
N PRO A 7 -11.76 3.18 5.46
CA PRO A 7 -12.15 2.06 6.32
C PRO A 7 -12.76 0.84 5.61
N ASN A 8 -13.43 1.07 4.49
CA ASN A 8 -14.11 0.03 3.72
C ASN A 8 -13.43 -0.23 2.36
N ALA A 9 -12.13 0.02 2.27
CA ALA A 9 -11.38 -0.26 1.05
C ALA A 9 -11.49 -1.74 0.70
N THR A 10 -11.94 -2.04 -0.52
CA THR A 10 -12.11 -3.42 -0.99
C THR A 10 -10.76 -4.06 -1.28
N GLU A 11 -10.74 -5.39 -1.37
CA GLU A 11 -9.50 -6.11 -1.70
C GLU A 11 -8.97 -5.72 -3.08
N GLU A 12 -9.85 -5.48 -4.06
CA GLU A 12 -9.46 -5.00 -5.38
C GLU A 12 -8.81 -3.62 -5.32
N GLN A 13 -9.33 -2.73 -4.46
CA GLN A 13 -8.75 -1.40 -4.26
C GLN A 13 -7.38 -1.47 -3.58
N ILE A 14 -7.23 -2.32 -2.57
CA ILE A 14 -5.95 -2.59 -1.90
C ILE A 14 -4.95 -3.13 -2.92
N GLN A 15 -5.36 -4.12 -3.71
CA GLN A 15 -4.49 -4.75 -4.70
C GLN A 15 -4.08 -3.78 -5.81
N ARG A 16 -4.96 -2.87 -6.23
CA ARG A 16 -4.59 -1.80 -7.17
C ARG A 16 -3.48 -0.89 -6.62
N ILE A 17 -3.52 -0.56 -5.33
CA ILE A 17 -2.45 0.21 -4.68
C ILE A 17 -1.14 -0.60 -4.69
N VAL A 18 -1.19 -1.87 -4.29
CA VAL A 18 -0.02 -2.77 -4.27
C VAL A 18 0.61 -2.91 -5.65
N THR A 19 -0.21 -3.13 -6.69
CA THR A 19 0.26 -3.19 -8.08
C THR A 19 0.95 -1.89 -8.48
N ARG A 20 0.35 -0.74 -8.17
CA ARG A 20 0.94 0.56 -8.50
C ARG A 20 2.29 0.76 -7.82
N VAL A 21 2.41 0.40 -6.54
CA VAL A 21 3.68 0.47 -5.80
C VAL A 21 4.74 -0.39 -6.48
N ARG A 22 4.40 -1.62 -6.86
CA ARG A 22 5.33 -2.55 -7.53
C ARG A 22 5.76 -2.09 -8.92
N GLU A 23 4.90 -1.41 -9.67
CA GLU A 23 5.24 -0.82 -10.97
C GLU A 23 6.34 0.24 -10.88
N PHE A 24 6.48 0.91 -9.73
CA PHE A 24 7.59 1.83 -9.47
C PHE A 24 8.88 1.13 -9.02
N GLY A 25 8.90 -0.21 -8.98
CA GLY A 25 10.03 -0.98 -8.47
C GLY A 25 10.16 -0.96 -6.94
N LEU A 26 9.07 -0.59 -6.24
CA LEU A 26 9.02 -0.52 -4.78
C LEU A 26 8.35 -1.77 -4.19
N GLU A 27 8.64 -2.06 -2.93
CA GLU A 27 7.98 -3.13 -2.17
C GLU A 27 6.77 -2.57 -1.41
N ALA A 28 5.69 -3.35 -1.38
CA ALA A 28 4.47 -3.05 -0.63
C ALA A 28 4.23 -4.11 0.45
N GLN A 29 4.12 -3.67 1.71
CA GLN A 29 3.79 -4.52 2.86
C GLN A 29 2.40 -4.17 3.39
N ILE A 30 1.49 -5.14 3.39
CA ILE A 30 0.10 -4.93 3.81
C ILE A 30 -0.04 -5.30 5.30
N SER A 31 -0.57 -4.36 6.09
CA SER A 31 -0.97 -4.57 7.48
C SER A 31 -2.46 -4.31 7.62
N ARG A 32 -3.21 -5.33 8.03
CA ARG A 32 -4.68 -5.27 8.16
C ARG A 32 -5.05 -4.99 9.61
N GLY A 33 -5.57 -3.79 9.86
CA GLY A 33 -6.14 -3.41 11.16
C GLY A 33 -7.64 -3.68 11.23
N ALA A 34 -8.21 -3.51 12.42
CA ALA A 34 -9.64 -3.72 12.66
C ALA A 34 -10.55 -2.75 11.87
N SER A 35 -10.08 -1.53 11.61
CA SER A 35 -10.87 -0.49 10.93
C SER A 35 -10.30 -0.02 9.60
N ARG A 36 -9.00 -0.23 9.34
CA ARG A 36 -8.29 0.27 8.16
C ARG A 36 -7.16 -0.68 7.80
N VAL A 37 -6.76 -0.66 6.53
CA VAL A 37 -5.56 -1.32 6.03
C VAL A 37 -4.48 -0.28 5.85
N ILE A 38 -3.27 -0.62 6.29
CA ILE A 38 -2.07 0.20 6.11
C ILE A 38 -1.16 -0.54 5.13
N ILE A 39 -0.60 0.18 4.17
CA ILE A 39 0.36 -0.36 3.22
C ILE A 39 1.68 0.39 3.41
N GLY A 40 2.68 -0.30 3.92
CA GLY A 40 4.05 0.21 3.98
C GLY A 40 4.68 0.15 2.59
N VAL A 41 5.31 1.24 2.17
CA VAL A 41 6.02 1.35 0.89
C VAL A 41 7.51 1.50 1.16
N ILE A 42 8.30 0.54 0.69
CA ILE A 42 9.73 0.38 0.97
C ILE A 42 10.50 0.45 -0.34
N GLY A 43 11.58 1.23 -0.33
CA GLY A 43 12.51 1.35 -1.45
C GLY A 43 13.41 2.58 -1.31
N PRO A 44 14.22 2.88 -2.34
CA PRO A 44 15.08 4.05 -2.36
C PRO A 44 14.28 5.34 -2.16
N GLU A 45 14.76 6.26 -1.32
CA GLU A 45 14.07 7.51 -1.01
C GLU A 45 13.78 8.37 -2.25
N ALA A 46 14.65 8.33 -3.26
CA ALA A 46 14.44 9.04 -4.53
C ALA A 46 13.22 8.55 -5.35
N LEU A 47 12.64 7.40 -4.99
CA LEU A 47 11.47 6.81 -5.65
C LEU A 47 10.20 6.87 -4.78
N LEU A 48 10.31 7.30 -3.51
CA LEU A 48 9.22 7.37 -2.54
C LEU A 48 8.47 8.72 -2.62
#